data_AF-A0AA46BLC4-F1
#
_entry.id   AF-A0AA46BLC4-F1
#
_cell.length_a   1.000
_cell.length_b   1.000
_cell.length_c   1.000
_cell.angle_alpha   90.00
_cell.angle_beta   90.00
_cell.angle_gamma   90.00
#
_symmetry.space_group_name_H-M   'P 1'
#
loop_
_entity.id
_entity.type
_entity.pdbx_description
1 polymer ?
#
loop_
_entity_poly.entity_id
_entity_poly.type
_entity_poly.pdbx_seq_one_letter_code
_entity_poly.pdbx_strand_id
1 'polypeptide(L)'
;MRQEGRDQLIITGIYAHVSCLATALVASAEKIQPFFVADAMADHSREEHEMAARSVASSCGQVVTTADILHALMPQPDEEENTTNHEVIGSVLSETKPLSELFADLDAAASLTPDLEPITPPAIETEDAKIIPFTTATEPAPQA
;
A
#
# COMPACT_ATOMS: atom_id res chain seq x y z
N MET A 1 -5.33 -8.86 12.40
CA MET A 1 -5.49 -7.40 12.55
C MET A 1 -6.38 -7.03 13.73
N ARG A 2 -7.71 -6.99 13.62
CA ARG A 2 -8.57 -6.58 14.76
C ARG A 2 -8.44 -7.44 16.01
N GLN A 3 -8.38 -8.76 15.87
CA GLN A 3 -8.21 -9.68 17.00
C GLN A 3 -6.87 -9.49 17.73
N GLU A 4 -5.89 -8.89 17.06
CA GLU A 4 -4.56 -8.58 17.61
C GLU A 4 -4.46 -7.11 18.08
N GLY A 5 -5.56 -6.36 18.06
CA GLY A 5 -5.58 -4.95 18.43
C GLY A 5 -4.90 -4.02 17.43
N ARG A 6 -4.67 -4.46 16.18
CA ARG A 6 -4.07 -3.64 15.12
C ARG A 6 -5.16 -3.00 14.26
N ASP A 7 -5.10 -1.69 14.11
CA ASP A 7 -6.02 -0.84 13.36
C ASP A 7 -5.33 -0.06 12.23
N GLN A 8 -4.04 -0.31 11.99
CA GLN A 8 -3.23 0.31 10.92
C GLN A 8 -2.58 -0.77 10.05
N LEU A 9 -2.47 -0.51 8.75
CA LEU A 9 -1.89 -1.41 7.76
C LEU A 9 -0.99 -0.65 6.80
N ILE A 10 0.29 -0.99 6.76
CA ILE A 10 1.23 -0.51 5.74
C ILE A 10 1.15 -1.46 4.53
N ILE A 11 0.96 -0.91 3.34
CA ILE A 11 0.80 -1.66 2.09
C ILE A 11 1.99 -1.34 1.16
N THR A 12 2.63 -2.40 0.68
CA THR A 12 3.71 -2.40 -0.32
C THR A 12 3.45 -3.54 -1.32
N GLY A 13 4.15 -3.58 -2.46
CA GLY A 13 4.12 -4.75 -3.34
C GLY A 13 4.03 -4.44 -4.84
N ILE A 14 3.55 -5.41 -5.61
CA ILE A 14 3.48 -5.36 -7.08
C ILE A 14 2.01 -5.32 -7.49
N TYR A 15 1.75 -4.60 -8.59
CA TYR A 15 0.42 -4.26 -9.11
C TYR A 15 -0.32 -3.31 -8.18
N ALA A 16 0.24 -2.11 -8.07
CA ALA A 16 -0.32 -1.00 -7.30
C ALA A 16 -1.83 -0.82 -7.57
N HIS A 17 -2.23 -0.82 -8.85
CA HIS A 17 -3.62 -0.62 -9.28
C HIS A 17 -4.57 -1.80 -9.05
N VAL A 18 -4.05 -3.02 -8.89
CA VAL A 18 -4.88 -4.22 -8.72
C VAL A 18 -4.92 -4.62 -7.26
N SER A 19 -3.87 -5.29 -6.79
CA SER A 19 -3.87 -5.99 -5.52
C SER A 19 -3.68 -5.03 -4.35
N CYS A 20 -2.79 -4.04 -4.48
CA CYS A 20 -2.56 -3.06 -3.43
C CYS A 20 -3.78 -2.15 -3.24
N LEU A 21 -4.37 -1.65 -4.34
CA LEU A 21 -5.61 -0.86 -4.26
C LEU A 21 -6.78 -1.65 -3.70
N ALA A 22 -7.00 -2.89 -4.15
CA ALA A 22 -8.06 -3.75 -3.61
C ALA A 22 -7.88 -4.00 -2.10
N THR A 23 -6.63 -4.21 -1.66
CA THR A 23 -6.31 -4.39 -0.23
C THR A 23 -6.62 -3.13 0.57
N ALA A 24 -6.27 -1.94 0.07
CA ALA A 24 -6.55 -0.66 0.72
C ALA A 24 -8.07 -0.44 0.90
N LEU A 25 -8.86 -0.74 -0.13
CA LEU A 25 -10.32 -0.64 -0.08
C LEU A 25 -10.91 -1.57 0.99
N VAL A 26 -10.49 -2.84 1.03
CA VAL A 26 -10.97 -3.82 2.02
C VAL A 26 -10.52 -3.43 3.43
N ALA A 27 -9.27 -3.00 3.62
CA ALA A 27 -8.76 -2.57 4.92
C ALA A 27 -9.59 -1.40 5.47
N SER A 28 -9.86 -0.39 4.64
CA SER A 28 -10.67 0.77 5.02
C SER A 28 -12.09 0.39 5.44
N ALA A 29 -12.76 -0.48 4.67
CA ALA A 29 -14.07 -1.01 5.00
C ALA A 29 -14.06 -1.78 6.35
N GLU A 30 -12.94 -2.46 6.63
CA GLU A 30 -12.68 -3.13 7.90
C GLU A 30 -12.13 -2.20 9.00
N LYS A 31 -12.31 -0.87 8.89
CA LYS A 31 -11.85 0.11 9.89
C LYS A 31 -10.37 -0.07 10.26
N ILE A 32 -9.56 -0.49 9.29
CA ILE A 32 -8.11 -0.56 9.39
C ILE A 32 -7.58 0.54 8.48
N GLN A 33 -6.84 1.49 9.05
CA GLN A 33 -6.26 2.61 8.33
C GLN A 33 -5.13 2.12 7.40
N PRO A 34 -5.28 2.21 6.07
CA PRO A 34 -4.23 1.83 5.16
C PRO A 34 -3.26 3.00 4.90
N PHE A 35 -1.98 2.67 4.86
CA PHE A 35 -0.86 3.52 4.43
C PHE A 35 -0.23 2.91 3.18
N PHE A 36 -0.48 3.55 2.04
CA PHE A 36 -0.09 3.10 0.72
C PHE A 36 1.27 3.71 0.36
N VAL A 37 2.33 2.90 0.46
CA VAL A 37 3.71 3.34 0.30
C VAL A 37 4.08 3.42 -1.18
N ALA A 38 3.93 4.59 -1.80
CA ALA A 38 4.00 4.76 -3.25
C ALA A 38 5.38 4.39 -3.83
N ASP A 39 6.47 4.70 -3.13
CA ASP A 39 7.84 4.37 -3.56
C ASP A 39 8.25 2.91 -3.30
N ALA A 40 7.41 2.15 -2.57
CA ALA A 40 7.58 0.71 -2.36
C ALA A 40 6.55 -0.11 -3.16
N MET A 41 6.05 0.46 -4.28
CA MET A 41 5.11 -0.21 -5.17
C MET A 41 5.56 -0.22 -6.63
N ALA A 42 5.24 -1.32 -7.31
CA ALA A 42 5.47 -1.49 -8.74
C ALA A 42 4.15 -1.64 -9.51
N ASP A 43 4.13 -1.17 -10.75
CA ASP A 43 3.03 -1.39 -11.68
C ASP A 43 3.53 -1.47 -13.13
N HIS A 44 2.68 -1.88 -14.07
CA HIS A 44 3.04 -2.00 -15.48
C HIS A 44 3.28 -0.65 -16.16
N SER A 45 2.59 0.39 -15.70
CA SER A 45 2.72 1.75 -16.20
C SER A 45 2.70 2.77 -15.07
N ARG A 46 3.31 3.93 -15.33
CA ARG A 46 3.26 5.07 -14.40
C ARG A 46 1.81 5.51 -14.20
N GLU A 47 1.03 5.54 -15.25
CA GLU A 47 -0.37 5.99 -15.24
C GLU A 47 -1.23 5.13 -14.30
N GLU A 48 -1.08 3.81 -14.34
CA GLU A 48 -1.77 2.88 -13.44
C GLU A 48 -1.31 3.05 -11.99
N HIS A 49 0.00 3.19 -11.77
CA HIS A 49 0.56 3.45 -10.45
C HIS A 49 -0.01 4.74 -9.84
N GLU A 50 0.01 5.84 -10.60
CA GLU A 50 -0.54 7.13 -10.14
C GLU A 50 -2.06 7.07 -9.94
N MET A 51 -2.79 6.35 -10.80
CA MET A 51 -4.22 6.14 -10.63
C MET A 51 -4.52 5.44 -9.30
N ALA A 52 -3.75 4.41 -8.95
CA ALA A 52 -3.90 3.70 -7.69
C ALA A 52 -3.70 4.64 -6.49
N ALA A 53 -2.60 5.39 -6.49
CA ALA A 53 -2.30 6.37 -5.44
C ALA A 53 -3.41 7.44 -5.32
N ARG A 54 -3.85 8.03 -6.45
CA ARG A 54 -4.99 8.98 -6.47
C ARG A 54 -6.27 8.36 -5.90
N SER A 55 -6.56 7.12 -6.26
CA SER A 55 -7.74 6.40 -5.78
C SER A 55 -7.70 6.21 -4.27
N VAL A 56 -6.55 5.78 -3.73
CA VAL A 56 -6.36 5.60 -2.29
C VAL A 56 -6.53 6.92 -1.54
N ALA A 57 -5.78 7.96 -1.94
CA ALA A 57 -5.79 9.27 -1.30
C ALA A 57 -7.20 9.91 -1.29
N SER A 58 -8.00 9.66 -2.32
CA SER A 58 -9.33 10.25 -2.43
C SER A 58 -10.41 9.57 -1.57
N SER A 59 -10.20 8.31 -1.18
CA SER A 59 -11.33 7.47 -0.74
C SER A 59 -11.08 6.54 0.44
N CYS A 60 -9.91 5.91 0.53
CA CYS A 60 -9.77 4.75 1.41
C CYS A 60 -8.51 4.74 2.27
N GLY A 61 -7.50 5.59 2.03
CA GLY A 61 -6.28 5.59 2.84
C GLY A 61 -5.38 6.80 2.63
N GLN A 62 -4.21 6.75 3.26
CA GLN A 62 -3.15 7.74 3.07
C GLN A 62 -2.10 7.20 2.11
N VAL A 63 -1.58 8.06 1.25
CA VAL A 63 -0.45 7.75 0.38
C VAL A 63 0.80 8.38 0.97
N VAL A 64 1.84 7.58 1.15
CA VAL A 64 3.07 7.94 1.86
C VAL A 64 4.30 7.43 1.12
N THR A 65 5.48 7.87 1.52
CA THR A 65 6.78 7.31 1.10
C THR A 65 7.35 6.39 2.16
N THR A 66 8.38 5.63 1.78
CA THR A 66 9.15 4.79 2.69
C THR A 66 9.84 5.65 3.75
N ALA A 67 10.29 6.85 3.37
CA ALA A 67 10.89 7.81 4.31
C ALA A 67 9.89 8.27 5.38
N ASP A 68 8.64 8.56 4.99
CA ASP A 68 7.58 8.96 5.93
C ASP A 68 7.29 7.86 6.96
N ILE A 69 7.21 6.61 6.50
CA ILE A 69 7.01 5.43 7.36
C ILE A 69 8.18 5.23 8.32
N LEU A 70 9.42 5.31 7.81
CA LEU A 70 10.61 5.17 8.66
C LEU A 70 10.67 6.26 9.71
N HIS A 71 10.40 7.51 9.33
CA HIS A 71 10.36 8.64 10.25
C HIS A 71 9.33 8.40 11.36
N ALA A 72 8.13 7.92 11.01
CA ALA A 72 7.07 7.67 11.98
C ALA A 72 7.31 6.45 12.89
N LEU A 73 8.06 5.44 12.43
CA LEU A 73 8.35 4.22 13.20
C LEU A 73 9.62 4.33 14.05
N MET A 74 10.54 5.22 13.71
CA MET A 74 11.80 5.38 14.42
C MET A 74 11.62 6.20 15.71
N PRO A 75 12.28 5.81 16.82
CA PRO A 75 12.33 6.62 18.03
C PRO A 75 12.94 7.99 17.72
N GLN A 76 12.23 9.07 18.05
CA GLN A 76 12.76 10.42 17.89
C GLN A 76 13.71 10.73 19.07
N PRO A 77 14.87 11.37 18.82
CA PRO A 77 15.92 11.53 19.83
C PRO A 77 15.58 12.47 21.00
N ASP A 78 14.45 13.19 20.94
CA ASP A 78 14.17 14.32 21.83
C ASP A 78 12.84 14.22 22.62
N GLU A 79 12.08 13.13 22.48
CA GLU A 79 10.78 12.98 23.17
C GLU A 79 10.93 12.09 24.41
N GLU A 80 10.74 12.68 25.60
CA GLU A 80 10.64 11.97 26.88
C GLU A 80 9.68 10.78 26.76
N GLU A 81 10.10 9.64 27.31
CA GLU A 81 9.35 8.39 27.38
C GLU A 81 7.84 8.61 27.56
N ASN A 82 7.05 8.25 26.54
CA ASN A 82 5.66 7.76 26.61
C ASN A 82 4.72 8.34 25.54
N THR A 83 5.08 8.26 24.26
CA THR A 83 4.12 8.26 23.16
C THR A 83 4.20 6.92 22.42
N THR A 84 3.17 6.09 22.60
CA THR A 84 3.02 4.83 21.86
C THR A 84 3.04 5.13 20.36
N ASN A 85 3.83 4.39 19.57
CA ASN A 85 3.95 4.53 18.09
C ASN A 85 2.61 4.70 17.35
N HIS A 86 1.52 4.21 17.95
CA HIS A 86 0.13 4.32 17.50
C HIS A 86 -0.36 5.75 17.22
N GLU A 87 0.04 6.71 18.05
CA GLU A 87 -0.41 8.11 17.99
C GLU A 87 0.51 8.98 17.12
N VAL A 88 1.78 8.57 17.00
CA VAL A 88 2.82 9.27 16.23
C VAL A 88 2.59 9.13 14.72
N ILE A 89 2.28 7.93 14.22
CA ILE A 89 2.05 7.72 12.77
C ILE A 89 0.86 8.56 12.27
N GLY A 90 -0.24 8.60 13.03
CA GLY A 90 -1.44 9.36 12.64
C GLY A 90 -1.25 10.89 12.70
N SER A 91 -0.43 11.39 13.63
CA SER A 91 -0.17 12.83 13.79
C SER A 91 0.90 13.35 12.83
N VAL A 92 2.01 12.61 12.67
CA VAL A 92 3.12 12.94 11.74
C VAL A 92 2.65 12.98 10.29
N LEU A 93 1.73 12.08 9.91
CA LEU A 93 1.25 11.98 8.53
C LEU A 93 -0.02 12.82 8.25
N SER A 94 -0.51 13.58 9.24
CA SER A 94 -1.66 14.47 9.07
C SER A 94 -1.35 15.67 8.16
N GLU A 95 -0.07 16.07 8.08
CA GLU A 95 0.43 17.03 7.09
C GLU A 95 0.74 16.30 5.78
N THR A 96 -0.31 15.90 5.07
CA THR A 96 -0.17 15.18 3.81
C THR A 96 0.47 16.07 2.74
N LYS A 97 1.63 15.65 2.23
CA LYS A 97 2.28 16.26 1.06
C LYS A 97 1.34 16.19 -0.15
N PRO A 98 1.21 17.25 -0.98
CA PRO A 98 0.38 17.19 -2.17
C PRO A 98 0.87 16.09 -3.12
N LEU A 99 -0.05 15.32 -3.71
CA LEU A 99 0.27 14.19 -4.59
C LEU A 99 1.25 14.53 -5.72
N SER A 100 1.20 15.76 -6.25
CA SER A 100 2.14 16.24 -7.27
C SER A 100 3.59 16.21 -6.80
N GLU A 101 3.82 16.55 -5.54
CA GLU A 101 5.14 16.64 -4.96
C GLU A 101 5.63 15.26 -4.50
N LEU A 102 4.71 14.37 -4.10
CA LEU A 102 4.98 12.95 -3.90
C LEU A 102 5.47 12.26 -5.18
N PHE A 103 4.78 12.49 -6.32
CA PHE A 103 5.21 11.93 -7.60
C PHE A 103 6.55 12.51 -8.09
N ALA A 104 6.86 13.76 -7.72
CA ALA A 104 8.17 14.34 -8.00
C ALA A 104 9.29 13.66 -7.21
N ASP A 105 9.07 13.34 -5.93
CA ASP A 105 10.04 12.57 -5.12
C ASP A 105 10.23 11.16 -5.69
N LEU A 106 9.14 10.54 -6.16
CA LEU A 106 9.18 9.21 -6.76
C LEU A 106 10.01 9.21 -8.05
N ASP A 107 9.84 10.22 -8.89
CA ASP A 107 10.65 10.42 -10.10
C ASP A 107 12.14 10.62 -9.74
N ALA A 108 12.43 11.38 -8.68
CA ALA A 108 13.81 11.57 -8.19
C ALA A 108 14.42 10.28 -7.63
N ALA A 109 13.66 9.48 -6.89
CA ALA A 109 14.08 8.19 -6.36
C ALA A 109 14.30 7.15 -7.47
N ALA A 110 13.44 7.12 -8.48
CA ALA A 110 13.61 6.26 -9.65
C ALA A 110 14.87 6.61 -10.46
N SER A 111 15.31 7.88 -10.45
CA SER A 111 16.56 8.30 -11.08
C SER A 111 17.82 7.87 -10.32
N LEU A 112 17.71 7.43 -9.06
CA LEU A 112 18.81 6.98 -8.21
C LEU A 112 19.09 5.47 -8.37
N THR A 113 18.68 4.86 -9.49
CA THR A 113 18.84 3.40 -9.72
C THR A 113 20.24 2.94 -9.30
N PRO A 114 20.36 2.01 -8.32
CA PRO A 114 21.55 1.18 -8.26
C PRO A 114 21.64 0.44 -9.60
N ASP A 115 22.84 0.02 -9.98
CA ASP A 115 23.14 -0.81 -11.14
C ASP A 115 22.48 -2.20 -10.96
N LEU A 116 21.15 -2.23 -10.95
CA LEU A 116 20.31 -3.39 -10.79
C LEU A 116 20.09 -3.94 -12.19
N GLU A 117 20.67 -5.12 -12.44
CA GLU A 117 20.38 -5.88 -13.63
C GLU A 117 18.85 -6.02 -13.77
N PRO A 118 18.29 -5.82 -14.98
CA PRO A 118 16.86 -6.00 -15.21
C PRO A 118 16.43 -7.36 -14.69
N ILE A 119 15.54 -7.37 -13.70
CA ILE A 119 14.94 -8.61 -13.23
C ILE A 119 14.16 -9.14 -14.43
N THR A 120 14.66 -10.22 -15.03
CA THR A 120 13.97 -10.84 -16.15
C THR A 120 12.67 -11.39 -15.58
N PRO A 121 11.49 -10.90 -16.02
CA PRO A 121 10.24 -11.43 -15.51
C PRO A 121 10.24 -12.95 -15.76
N PRO A 122 9.84 -13.78 -14.78
CA PRO A 122 9.71 -15.20 -15.03
C PRO A 122 8.81 -15.37 -16.26
N ALA A 123 9.23 -16.21 -17.20
CA ALA A 123 8.39 -16.57 -18.33
C ALA A 123 7.12 -17.23 -17.76
N ILE A 124 6.02 -16.47 -17.71
CA ILE A 124 4.72 -17.03 -17.42
C ILE A 124 4.35 -17.79 -18.69
N GLU A 125 4.61 -19.10 -18.71
CA GLU A 125 4.08 -19.97 -19.75
C GLU A 125 2.56 -19.93 -19.64
N THR A 126 1.93 -19.15 -20.53
CA THR A 126 0.48 -18.95 -20.59
C THR A 126 -0.29 -20.25 -20.83
N GLU A 127 0.41 -21.36 -21.09
CA GLU A 127 -0.17 -22.67 -21.37
C GLU A 127 -0.69 -23.38 -20.10
N ASP A 128 -0.20 -23.02 -18.90
CA ASP A 128 -0.67 -23.56 -17.61
C ASP A 128 -1.56 -22.59 -16.81
N ALA A 129 -1.78 -21.38 -17.31
CA ALA A 129 -2.71 -20.42 -16.72
C ALA A 129 -4.16 -20.87 -16.95
N LYS A 130 -4.61 -21.85 -16.17
CA LYS A 130 -6.03 -22.23 -16.12
C LYS A 130 -6.84 -21.03 -15.64
N ILE A 131 -7.65 -20.45 -16.52
CA ILE A 131 -8.74 -19.57 -16.13
C ILE A 131 -9.62 -20.37 -15.17
N ILE A 132 -9.58 -20.02 -13.88
CA ILE A 132 -10.46 -20.60 -12.88
C ILE A 132 -11.80 -19.88 -13.06
N PRO A 133 -12.85 -20.52 -13.60
CA PRO A 133 -14.14 -19.87 -13.73
C PRO A 133 -14.67 -19.53 -12.34
N PHE A 134 -15.28 -18.34 -12.23
CA PHE A 134 -15.92 -17.86 -11.01
C PHE A 134 -17.01 -18.87 -10.60
N THR A 135 -16.71 -19.75 -9.64
CA THR A 135 -17.71 -20.69 -9.15
C THR A 135 -18.77 -19.91 -8.38
N THR A 136 -20.02 -19.99 -8.82
CA THR A 136 -21.15 -19.42 -8.10
C THR A 136 -21.27 -20.17 -6.77
N ALA A 137 -21.00 -19.47 -5.66
CA ALA A 137 -21.18 -19.99 -4.32
C ALA A 137 -22.58 -20.60 -4.19
N THR A 138 -22.64 -21.92 -4.03
CA THR A 138 -23.87 -22.61 -3.66
C THR A 138 -24.13 -22.28 -2.19
N GLU A 139 -25.21 -21.55 -1.95
CA GLU A 139 -25.72 -21.21 -0.62
C GLU A 139 -25.91 -22.50 0.20
N PRO A 140 -25.39 -22.59 1.44
CA PRO A 140 -25.57 -23.79 2.25
C PRO A 140 -27.05 -23.92 2.63
N ALA A 141 -27.62 -25.11 2.41
CA ALA A 141 -29.00 -25.41 2.74
C ALA A 141 -29.29 -25.16 4.25
N PRO A 142 -30.48 -24.64 4.60
CA PRO A 142 -30.84 -24.42 6.00
C PRO A 142 -30.91 -25.77 6.72
N GLN A 143 -30.15 -25.90 7.80
CA GLN A 143 -30.25 -27.05 8.70
C GLN A 143 -31.60 -26.95 9.44
N ALA A 144 -32.41 -28.00 9.33
CA ALA A 144 -33.64 -28.20 10.10
C ALA A 144 -33.37 -29.15 11.28
#